data_AF-A0A285UXL5-F1
#
_entry.id   AF-A0A285UXL5-F1
#
_cell.length_a   1.000
_cell.length_b   1.000
_cell.length_c   1.000
_cell.angle_alpha   90.00
_cell.angle_beta   90.00
_cell.angle_gamma   90.00
#
_symmetry.space_group_name_H-M   'P 1'
#
loop_
_entity.id
_entity.type
_entity.pdbx_description
1 polymer ?
#
loop_
_entity_poly.entity_id
_entity_poly.type
_entity_poly.pdbx_seq_one_letter_code
_entity_poly.pdbx_strand_id
1 'polypeptide(L)' 'MNSEEQLQRIGEVLTTALQHKREMIAASERQRIAECPRCGGSLRFALVGPKNHLRMFCRGNPTDPENMPHCGMSLIE' A
#
# COMPACT_ATOMS: atom_id res chain seq x y z
N MET A 1 -10.37 17.37 7.91
CA MET A 1 -9.58 16.23 8.42
C MET A 1 -8.70 16.78 9.52
N ASN A 2 -8.84 16.29 10.75
CA ASN A 2 -8.06 16.77 11.89
C ASN A 2 -6.64 16.14 11.85
N SER A 3 -5.64 16.80 12.42
CA SER A 3 -4.24 16.35 12.40
C SER A 3 -4.05 14.96 13.02
N GLU A 4 -4.81 14.62 14.05
CA GLU A 4 -4.80 13.29 14.69
C GLU A 4 -5.29 12.19 13.74
N GLU A 5 -6.34 12.48 12.98
CA GLU A 5 -6.92 11.55 11.99
C GLU A 5 -5.94 11.31 10.83
N GLN A 6 -5.17 12.32 10.44
CA GLN A 6 -4.10 12.16 9.44
C GLN A 6 -2.97 11.26 9.94
N LEU A 7 -2.53 11.45 11.19
CA LEU A 7 -1.46 10.64 11.78
C LEU A 7 -1.88 9.17 11.91
N GLN A 8 -3.12 8.91 12.32
CA GLN A 8 -3.66 7.56 12.39
C GLN A 8 -3.68 6.89 11.00
N ARG A 9 -4.17 7.60 9.98
CA ARG A 9 -4.17 7.10 8.59
C ARG A 9 -2.76 6.81 8.07
N ILE A 10 -1.77 7.65 8.39
CA ILE A 10 -0.37 7.41 8.01
C ILE A 10 0.17 6.15 8.73
N GLY A 11 -0.11 5.99 10.02
CA GLY A 11 0.32 4.83 10.80
C GLY A 11 -0.17 3.50 10.24
N GLU A 12 -1.45 3.42 9.84
CA GLU A 12 -2.04 2.23 9.24
C GLU A 12 -1.37 1.85 7.91
N VAL A 13 -1.12 2.86 7.07
CA VAL A 13 -0.44 2.70 5.78
C VAL A 13 0.98 2.19 5.96
N LEU A 14 1.74 2.81 6.88
CA LEU A 14 3.12 2.42 7.18
C LEU A 14 3.19 1.00 7.74
N THR A 15 2.29 0.64 8.65
CA THR A 15 2.23 -0.70 9.25
C THR A 15 1.99 -1.77 8.18
N THR A 16 1.03 -1.53 7.29
CA THR A 16 0.73 -2.43 6.16
C THR A 16 1.92 -2.58 5.22
N ALA A 17 2.56 -1.46 4.85
CA ALA A 17 3.73 -1.45 3.98
C ALA A 17 4.91 -2.22 4.59
N LEU A 18 5.21 -1.99 5.87
CA LEU A 18 6.32 -2.65 6.57
C LEU A 18 6.08 -4.16 6.74
N GLN A 19 4.85 -4.56 7.04
CA GLN A 19 4.47 -5.97 7.15
C GLN A 19 4.73 -6.70 5.82
N HIS A 20 4.19 -6.18 4.71
CA HIS A 20 4.41 -6.80 3.41
C HIS A 20 5.87 -6.78 2.97
N LYS A 21 6.62 -5.70 3.24
CA LYS A 21 8.06 -5.68 2.96
C LYS A 21 8.79 -6.83 3.65
N ARG A 22 8.51 -7.08 4.93
CA ARG A 22 9.15 -8.16 5.70
C ARG A 22 8.80 -9.53 5.12
N GLU A 23 7.53 -9.77 4.82
CA GLU A 23 7.06 -11.02 4.22
C GLU A 23 7.66 -11.26 2.83
N MET A 24 7.71 -10.23 1.99
CA MET A 24 8.30 -10.32 0.65
C MET A 24 9.81 -10.62 0.73
N ILE A 25 10.53 -10.00 1.67
CA ILE A 25 11.96 -10.31 1.88
C ILE A 25 12.13 -11.76 2.34
N ALA A 26 11.32 -12.23 3.30
CA ALA A 26 11.38 -13.59 3.80
C ALA A 26 11.05 -14.63 2.70
N ALA A 27 10.10 -14.31 1.83
CA ALA A 27 9.69 -15.16 0.71
C ALA A 27 10.57 -15.02 -0.55
N SER A 28 11.57 -14.13 -0.56
CA SER A 28 12.35 -13.75 -1.75
C SER A 28 11.48 -13.25 -2.92
N GLU A 29 10.34 -12.63 -2.62
CA GLU A 29 9.42 -12.08 -3.61
C GLU A 29 9.80 -10.63 -3.97
N ARG A 30 9.88 -10.33 -5.26
CA ARG A 30 10.14 -8.96 -5.74
C ARG A 30 8.87 -8.15 -5.99
N GLN A 31 7.75 -8.82 -6.24
CA GLN A 31 6.46 -8.20 -6.53
C GLN A 31 5.35 -8.97 -5.82
N ARG A 32 4.34 -8.25 -5.32
CA ARG A 32 3.18 -8.84 -4.67
C ARG A 32 1.92 -8.03 -4.98
N ILE A 33 0.80 -8.70 -5.09
CA ILE A 33 -0.52 -8.08 -5.18
C ILE A 33 -1.34 -8.57 -3.97
N ALA A 34 -1.97 -7.64 -3.27
CA ALA A 34 -2.90 -7.93 -2.18
C ALA A 34 -4.19 -7.12 -2.38
N GLU A 35 -5.23 -7.48 -1.63
CA GLU A 35 -6.44 -6.66 -1.57
C GLU A 35 -6.21 -5.45 -0.67
N CYS A 36 -6.70 -4.29 -1.08
CA CYS A 36 -6.65 -3.08 -0.27
C CYS A 36 -7.76 -3.13 0.79
N PRO A 37 -7.42 -3.15 2.09
CA PRO A 37 -8.43 -3.28 3.16
C PRO A 37 -9.38 -2.07 3.27
N ARG A 38 -9.08 -0.97 2.56
CA ARG A 38 -9.88 0.26 2.60
C ARG A 38 -10.91 0.38 1.49
N CYS A 39 -10.56 -0.04 0.28
CA CYS A 39 -11.44 0.12 -0.89
C CYS A 39 -11.76 -1.20 -1.60
N GLY A 40 -11.24 -2.34 -1.13
CA GLY A 40 -11.38 -3.64 -1.81
C GLY A 40 -10.64 -3.72 -3.16
N GLY A 41 -9.92 -2.67 -3.54
CA GLY A 41 -9.14 -2.61 -4.79
C GLY A 41 -7.85 -3.42 -4.73
N SER A 42 -7.09 -3.42 -5.83
CA SER A 42 -5.78 -4.11 -5.86
C SER A 42 -4.65 -3.21 -5.36
N LEU A 43 -3.97 -3.66 -4.30
CA LEU A 43 -2.75 -3.07 -3.76
C LEU A 43 -1.52 -3.78 -4.33
N ARG A 44 -0.64 -3.03 -4.99
CA ARG A 44 0.57 -3.57 -5.62
C ARG A 44 1.82 -3.15 -4.85
N PHE A 45 2.71 -4.11 -4.64
CA PHE A 45 3.99 -3.94 -3.97
C PHE A 45 5.13 -4.34 -4.90
N ALA A 46 6.24 -3.61 -4.83
CA ALA A 46 7.49 -3.99 -5.48
C ALA A 46 8.69 -3.66 -4.60
N LEU A 47 9.62 -4.61 -4.45
CA LEU A 47 10.92 -4.37 -3.85
C LEU A 47 11.93 -4.01 -4.93
N VAL A 48 12.50 -2.81 -4.86
CA VAL A 48 13.42 -2.28 -5.86
C VAL A 48 14.82 -2.04 -5.28
N GLY A 49 15.83 -2.25 -6.13
CA GLY A 49 17.23 -2.02 -5.80
C GLY A 49 17.82 -3.00 -4.77
N PRO A 50 19.14 -2.90 -4.51
CA PRO A 50 19.84 -3.79 -3.59
C PRO A 50 19.43 -3.62 -2.12
N LYS A 51 18.87 -2.45 -1.76
CA LYS A 51 18.39 -2.14 -0.40
C LYS A 51 16.93 -2.53 -0.16
N ASN A 52 16.27 -3.18 -1.13
CA ASN A 52 14.85 -3.58 -1.05
C ASN A 52 13.95 -2.39 -0.67
N HIS A 53 14.05 -1.27 -1.40
CA HIS A 53 13.11 -0.15 -1.27
C HIS A 53 11.71 -0.65 -1.66
N LEU A 54 10.70 -0.32 -0.86
CA LEU A 54 9.34 -0.79 -1.13
C LEU A 54 8.60 0.31 -1.87
N ARG A 55 8.11 0.00 -3.07
CA ARG A 55 7.11 0.78 -3.77
C ARG A 55 5.74 0.17 -3.54
N MET A 56 4.78 0.98 -3.13
CA MET A 56 3.40 0.57 -2.90
C MET A 56 2.43 1.51 -3.62
N PHE A 57 1.41 0.95 -4.28
CA PHE A 57 0.37 1.72 -4.97
C PHE A 57 -0.95 0.95 -5.01
N CYS A 58 -2.06 1.65 -4.75
CA CYS A 58 -3.42 1.11 -4.84
C CYS A 58 -4.09 1.52 -6.15
N ARG A 59 -4.59 0.55 -6.93
CA ARG A 59 -5.32 0.82 -8.18
C ARG A 59 -6.79 1.23 -8.00
N GLY A 60 -7.33 1.17 -6.78
CA GLY A 60 -8.76 1.35 -6.53
C GLY A 60 -9.58 0.12 -6.97
N ASN A 61 -10.89 0.18 -6.74
CA ASN A 61 -11.82 -0.87 -7.14
C ASN A 61 -12.46 -0.50 -8.50
N PRO A 62 -12.28 -1.30 -9.57
CA PRO A 62 -12.85 -1.00 -10.88
C PRO A 62 -14.39 -1.05 -10.92
N THR A 63 -15.06 -1.67 -9.94
CA THR A 63 -16.52 -1.77 -9.89
C THR A 63 -17.21 -0.64 -9.12
N ASP A 64 -16.43 0.28 -8.52
CA ASP A 64 -16.95 1.42 -7.77
C ASP A 64 -16.28 2.72 -8.28
N PRO A 65 -16.85 3.35 -9.33
CA PRO A 65 -16.27 4.54 -9.94
C PRO A 65 -16.36 5.80 -9.04
N GLU A 66 -17.20 5.81 -8.00
CA GLU A 66 -17.24 6.91 -7.02
C GLU A 66 -16.11 6.82 -5.98
N ASN A 67 -15.46 5.66 -5.85
CA ASN A 67 -14.28 5.41 -5.00
C ASN A 67 -12.92 5.42 -5.75
N MET A 68 -12.88 5.89 -7.01
CA MET A 68 -11.69 5.89 -7.87
C MET A 68 -11.12 7.31 -8.02
N PRO A 69 -9.87 7.65 -7.60
CA PRO A 69 -8.89 6.98 -6.75
C PRO A 69 -8.65 7.79 -5.45
N HIS A 70 -9.42 7.57 -4.39
CA HIS A 70 -9.25 8.33 -3.13
C HIS A 70 -8.70 7.53 -1.95
N CYS A 71 -8.08 6.36 -2.20
CA CYS A 71 -7.40 5.66 -1.10
C CYS A 71 -6.13 6.38 -0.60
N GLY A 72 -5.71 7.49 -1.22
CA GLY A 72 -4.66 8.38 -0.69
C GLY A 72 -3.28 7.75 -0.49
N MET A 73 -3.06 6.49 -0.91
CA MET A 73 -1.75 5.84 -0.88
C MET A 73 -0.96 6.22 -2.13
N SER A 74 -0.63 7.50 -2.21
CA SER A 74 0.44 7.98 -3.07
C SER A 74 1.75 7.33 -2.60
N LEU A 75 2.58 6.93 -3.57
CA LEU A 75 3.87 6.23 -3.39
C LEU A 75 4.56 6.56 -2.05
N ILE A 76 4.83 5.52 -1.26
CA ILE A 76 5.99 5.55 -0.35
C ILE A 76 7.16 5.09 -1.23
N GLU A 77 8.14 5.97 -1.47
CA GLU A 77 9.42 5.64 -2.12
C GLU A 77 10.55 5.43 -1.10
#